data_AF-A0A6L7AAZ0-F1
#
_entry.id   AF-A0A6L7AAZ0-F1
#
_cell.length_a   1.000
_cell.length_b   1.000
_cell.length_c   1.000
_cell.angle_alpha   90.00
_cell.angle_beta   90.00
_cell.angle_gamma   90.00
#
_symmetry.space_group_name_H-M   'P 1'
#
loop_
_entity.id
_entity.type
_entity.pdbx_description
1 polymer ?
#
loop_
_entity_poly.entity_id
_entity_poly.type
_entity_poly.pdbx_seq_one_letter_code
_entity_poly.pdbx_strand_id
1 'polypeptide(L)'
;TRRMAALIVEVIDGTLSPLAQALMQTGLLPAGVTPEIITLSGGVGECYRHQPADPFCFADIGPLLATALHDHPRLREMNVQFPAQTVRATVIGAGAHTLSLSGSTIWLEGVQLPLRNLPVAIPIDETDLVSAWQQALIQLDLDPKTDAYVLALPASLPVRYAAVLTVINALVDFVARFPNPHPLLVVAGQDFGKALGMLLRPQLQQLPLAVI
;
A
#
# COMPACT_ATOMS: atom_id res chain seq x y z
N THR A 1 22.60 10.25 1.56
CA THR A 1 21.44 10.84 2.26
C THR A 1 21.08 12.26 1.80
N ARG A 2 22.02 13.20 1.56
CA ARG A 2 21.69 14.56 1.08
C ARG A 2 20.80 14.60 -0.18
N ARG A 3 21.10 13.77 -1.19
CA ARG A 3 20.24 13.68 -2.40
C ARG A 3 18.83 13.17 -2.08
N MET A 4 18.70 12.22 -1.14
CA MET A 4 17.40 11.70 -0.70
C MET A 4 16.59 12.79 0.00
N ALA A 5 17.22 13.58 0.87
CA ALA A 5 16.58 14.73 1.52
C ALA A 5 16.09 15.76 0.48
N ALA A 6 16.90 16.05 -0.54
CA ALA A 6 16.49 16.93 -1.64
C ALA A 6 15.27 16.39 -2.41
N LEU A 7 15.22 15.09 -2.70
CA LEU A 7 14.06 14.47 -3.35
C LEU A 7 12.79 14.56 -2.49
N ILE A 8 12.89 14.37 -1.16
CA ILE A 8 11.75 14.56 -0.25
C ILE A 8 11.24 16.00 -0.30
N VAL A 9 12.16 16.98 -0.32
CA VAL A 9 11.81 18.40 -0.43
C VAL A 9 11.18 18.74 -1.79
N GLU A 10 11.69 18.17 -2.89
CA GLU A 10 11.08 18.30 -4.22
C GLU A 10 9.61 17.84 -4.22
N VAL A 11 9.29 16.77 -3.48
CA VAL A 11 7.92 16.26 -3.32
C VAL A 11 7.06 17.25 -2.53
N ILE A 12 7.57 17.78 -1.41
CA ILE A 12 6.86 18.77 -0.57
C ILE A 12 6.57 20.06 -1.36
N ASP A 13 7.52 20.51 -2.17
CA ASP A 13 7.39 21.72 -3.01
C ASP A 13 6.50 21.50 -4.24
N GLY A 14 6.19 20.24 -4.59
CA GLY A 14 5.42 19.89 -5.79
C GLY A 14 6.21 20.01 -7.10
N THR A 15 7.53 20.23 -7.06
CA THR A 15 8.41 20.33 -8.23
C THR A 15 9.29 19.09 -8.37
N LEU A 16 8.67 17.94 -8.66
CA LEU A 16 9.35 16.65 -8.67
C LEU A 16 10.20 16.45 -9.92
N SER A 17 11.48 16.10 -9.74
CA SER A 17 12.32 15.59 -10.83
C SER A 17 11.85 14.20 -11.32
N PRO A 18 12.26 13.74 -12.52
CA PRO A 18 11.92 12.41 -13.02
C PRO A 18 12.32 11.28 -12.05
N LEU A 19 13.43 11.46 -11.32
CA LEU A 19 13.87 10.51 -10.30
C LEU A 19 12.91 10.51 -9.09
N ALA A 20 12.48 11.67 -8.61
CA ALA A 20 11.52 11.76 -7.52
C ALA A 20 10.20 11.06 -7.90
N GLN A 21 9.71 11.28 -9.13
CA GLN A 21 8.49 10.64 -9.64
C GLN A 21 8.62 9.11 -9.69
N ALA A 22 9.76 8.59 -10.16
CA ALA A 22 10.00 7.15 -10.25
C ALA A 22 10.12 6.45 -8.89
N LEU A 23 10.41 7.20 -7.81
CA LEU A 23 10.57 6.66 -6.46
C LEU A 23 9.30 6.77 -5.60
N MET A 24 8.23 7.37 -6.11
CA MET A 24 6.96 7.47 -5.40
C MET A 24 6.28 6.11 -5.30
N GLN A 25 5.92 5.71 -4.08
CA GLN A 25 5.14 4.48 -3.83
C GLN A 25 3.62 4.72 -3.85
N THR A 26 3.19 5.97 -3.79
CA THR A 26 1.78 6.38 -3.86
C THR A 26 1.60 7.42 -4.95
N GLY A 27 0.34 7.78 -5.23
CA GLY A 27 0.03 8.93 -6.08
C GLY A 27 0.73 10.22 -5.59
N LEU A 28 0.98 11.13 -6.53
CA LEU A 28 1.61 12.41 -6.24
C LEU A 28 0.72 13.29 -5.36
N LEU A 29 1.33 14.21 -4.61
CA LEU A 29 0.58 15.25 -3.91
C LEU A 29 -0.18 16.12 -4.93
N PRO A 30 -1.37 16.65 -4.56
CA PRO A 30 -2.12 17.55 -5.43
C PRO A 30 -1.28 18.75 -5.88
N ALA A 31 -1.28 19.04 -7.17
CA ALA A 31 -0.53 20.16 -7.72
C ALA A 31 -1.08 21.51 -7.22
N GLY A 32 -0.20 22.46 -6.96
CA GLY A 32 -0.56 23.83 -6.56
C GLY A 32 -0.99 23.99 -5.10
N VAL A 33 -0.85 22.95 -4.27
CA VAL A 33 -1.12 23.03 -2.83
C VAL A 33 0.20 23.13 -2.06
N THR A 34 0.39 24.22 -1.32
CA THR A 34 1.52 24.36 -0.39
C THR A 34 1.10 23.89 1.00
N PRO A 35 1.76 22.89 1.60
CA PRO A 35 1.42 22.40 2.93
C PRO A 35 1.56 23.50 3.99
N GLU A 36 0.51 23.73 4.77
CA GLU A 36 0.56 24.68 5.90
C GLU A 36 1.38 24.14 7.07
N ILE A 37 1.36 22.82 7.26
CA ILE A 37 2.08 22.11 8.33
C ILE A 37 2.70 20.85 7.71
N ILE A 38 3.97 20.63 8.03
CA ILE A 38 4.68 19.40 7.69
C ILE A 38 4.96 18.65 8.98
N THR A 39 4.73 17.35 8.98
CA THR A 39 5.14 16.49 10.10
C THR A 39 5.97 15.33 9.55
N LEU A 40 7.03 14.98 10.27
CA LEU A 40 7.86 13.82 9.99
C LEU A 40 7.56 12.74 11.03
N SER A 41 7.27 11.53 10.58
CA SER A 41 6.95 10.38 11.45
C SER A 41 7.88 9.20 11.18
N GLY A 42 7.78 8.15 12.00
CA GLY A 42 8.67 6.99 11.94
C GLY A 42 10.08 7.25 12.51
N GLY A 43 10.99 6.29 12.34
CA GLY A 43 12.34 6.34 12.93
C GLY A 43 13.17 7.54 12.47
N VAL A 44 13.06 7.91 11.19
CA VAL A 44 13.73 9.11 10.64
C VAL A 44 13.13 10.39 11.22
N GLY A 45 11.81 10.47 11.39
CA GLY A 45 11.16 11.62 12.04
C GLY A 45 11.59 11.78 13.50
N GLU A 46 11.76 10.66 14.22
CA GLU A 46 12.26 10.68 15.59
C GLU A 46 13.73 11.13 15.66
N CYS A 47 14.58 10.63 14.76
CA CYS A 47 15.97 11.09 14.65
C CYS A 47 16.08 12.56 14.21
N TYR A 48 15.11 13.07 13.45
CA TYR A 48 15.08 14.47 13.03
C TYR A 48 14.78 15.38 14.22
N ARG A 49 13.89 14.94 15.12
CA ARG A 49 13.54 15.64 16.36
C ARG A 49 14.65 15.55 17.39
N HIS A 50 15.24 14.37 17.56
CA HIS A 50 16.27 14.07 18.54
C HIS A 50 17.48 13.48 17.80
N GLN A 51 18.38 14.34 17.31
CA GLN A 51 19.56 13.89 16.57
C GLN A 51 20.43 12.98 17.46
N PRO A 52 20.64 11.70 17.07
CA PRO A 52 21.51 10.82 17.82
C PRO A 52 22.97 11.24 17.66
N ALA A 53 23.76 11.08 18.72
CA ALA A 53 25.20 11.38 18.69
C ALA A 53 25.98 10.44 17.76
N ASP A 54 25.56 9.17 17.69
CA ASP A 54 26.10 8.18 16.76
C ASP A 54 25.21 8.10 15.50
N PRO A 55 25.72 8.45 14.31
CA PRO A 55 24.97 8.38 13.07
C PRO A 55 24.64 6.96 12.59
N PHE A 56 25.18 5.91 13.22
CA PHE A 56 24.92 4.51 12.89
C PHE A 56 24.30 3.71 14.04
N CYS A 57 23.69 4.38 15.03
CA CYS A 57 23.16 3.74 16.23
C CYS A 57 22.10 2.65 15.97
N PHE A 58 21.45 2.66 14.80
CA PHE A 58 20.47 1.66 14.37
C PHE A 58 20.99 0.71 13.28
N ALA A 59 22.30 0.75 12.99
CA ALA A 59 22.94 0.00 11.90
C ALA A 59 22.31 0.25 10.51
N ASP A 60 21.65 1.39 10.33
CA ASP A 60 21.05 1.83 9.08
C ASP A 60 21.44 3.28 8.74
N ILE A 61 20.91 3.80 7.64
CA ILE A 61 21.16 5.18 7.17
C ILE A 61 20.11 6.18 7.67
N GLY A 62 19.18 5.76 8.52
CA GLY A 62 18.06 6.56 9.02
C GLY A 62 18.51 7.85 9.72
N PRO A 63 19.43 7.78 10.71
CA PRO A 63 19.98 8.96 11.36
C PRO A 63 20.70 9.93 10.41
N LEU A 64 21.41 9.40 9.41
CA LEU A 64 22.09 10.20 8.39
C LEU A 64 21.09 10.92 7.48
N LEU A 65 19.94 10.31 7.19
CA LEU A 65 18.85 10.94 6.44
C LEU A 65 18.16 12.01 7.27
N ALA A 66 17.88 11.72 8.54
CA ALA A 66 17.30 12.69 9.47
C ALA A 66 18.17 13.93 9.62
N THR A 67 19.49 13.76 9.75
CA THR A 67 20.46 14.87 9.79
C THR A 67 20.44 15.66 8.48
N ALA A 68 20.45 14.97 7.33
CA ALA A 68 20.39 15.64 6.03
C ALA A 68 19.08 16.43 5.80
N LEU A 69 17.95 15.93 6.29
CA LEU A 69 16.67 16.66 6.29
C LEU A 69 16.74 17.86 7.24
N HIS A 70 17.29 17.67 8.44
CA HIS A 70 17.42 18.71 9.45
C HIS A 70 18.29 19.88 8.95
N ASP A 71 19.32 19.58 8.17
CA ASP A 71 20.23 20.56 7.58
C ASP A 71 19.75 21.14 6.24
N HIS A 72 18.63 20.66 5.69
CA HIS A 72 18.16 21.10 4.39
C HIS A 72 17.60 22.54 4.46
N PRO A 73 18.16 23.51 3.73
CA PRO A 73 17.83 24.93 3.89
C PRO A 73 16.35 25.21 3.65
N ARG A 74 15.79 24.69 2.54
CA ARG A 74 14.36 24.86 2.24
C ARG A 74 13.43 24.23 3.28
N LEU A 75 13.80 23.08 3.86
CA LEU A 75 12.93 22.41 4.82
C LEU A 75 12.91 23.15 6.17
N ARG A 76 14.03 23.79 6.54
CA ARG A 76 14.13 24.67 7.72
C ARG A 76 13.24 25.90 7.63
N GLU A 77 12.96 26.38 6.42
CA GLU A 77 12.07 27.52 6.17
C GLU A 77 10.59 27.13 6.21
N MET A 78 10.27 25.84 6.15
CA MET A 78 8.90 25.34 6.19
C MET A 78 8.40 25.13 7.62
N ASN A 79 7.08 25.13 7.80
CA ASN A 79 6.43 24.91 9.10
C ASN A 79 6.44 23.41 9.48
N VAL A 80 7.60 22.89 9.87
CA VAL A 80 7.75 21.52 10.38
C VAL A 80 7.35 21.47 11.85
N GLN A 81 6.29 20.72 12.16
CA GLN A 81 5.78 20.53 13.51
C GLN A 81 6.00 19.11 14.03
N PHE A 82 6.12 19.00 15.34
CA PHE A 82 6.32 17.74 16.06
C PHE A 82 5.06 17.36 16.82
N PRO A 83 4.18 16.50 16.25
CA PRO A 83 3.00 16.06 16.97
C PRO A 83 3.39 15.26 18.23
N ALA A 84 2.51 15.25 19.23
CA ALA A 84 2.77 14.54 20.49
C ALA A 84 2.81 13.00 20.32
N GLN A 85 2.27 12.46 19.22
CA GLN A 85 2.19 11.01 18.94
C GLN A 85 2.84 10.66 17.59
N THR A 86 4.17 10.66 17.53
CA THR A 86 4.96 10.41 16.29
C THR A 86 5.18 8.92 15.98
N VAL A 87 5.26 8.07 17.01
CA VAL A 87 5.57 6.62 16.86
C VAL A 87 4.34 5.79 16.43
N ARG A 88 3.15 6.40 16.39
CA ARG A 88 1.89 5.72 16.04
C ARG A 88 1.06 6.45 14.98
N ALA A 89 1.59 7.47 14.32
CA ALA A 89 0.84 8.21 13.29
C ALA A 89 0.32 7.28 12.17
N THR A 90 1.16 6.35 11.69
CA THR A 90 0.78 5.33 10.71
C THR A 90 -0.26 4.35 11.27
N VAL A 91 -0.18 4.01 12.57
CA VAL A 91 -1.12 3.09 13.24
C VAL A 91 -2.47 3.76 13.50
N ILE A 92 -2.50 5.05 13.82
CA ILE A 92 -3.74 5.83 14.01
C ILE A 92 -4.40 6.10 12.65
N GLY A 93 -3.62 6.43 11.62
CA GLY A 93 -4.12 6.57 10.25
C GLY A 93 -4.73 5.27 9.73
N ALA A 94 -4.09 4.13 9.96
CA ALA A 94 -4.65 2.82 9.61
C ALA A 94 -5.84 2.40 10.49
N GLY A 95 -5.82 2.73 11.79
CA GLY A 95 -6.88 2.38 12.74
C GLY A 95 -8.17 3.21 12.59
N ALA A 96 -8.07 4.43 12.06
CA ALA A 96 -9.21 5.32 11.85
C ALA A 96 -10.11 4.91 10.67
N HIS A 97 -9.63 4.09 9.75
CA HIS A 97 -10.40 3.56 8.62
C HIS A 97 -10.95 2.16 8.92
N THR A 98 -11.78 2.05 9.95
CA THR A 98 -12.62 0.84 10.14
C THR A 98 -13.88 0.99 9.29
N LEU A 99 -13.90 0.37 8.11
CA LEU A 99 -15.11 0.24 7.29
C LEU A 99 -15.92 -0.97 7.77
N SER A 100 -17.10 -0.72 8.33
CA SER A 100 -18.07 -1.77 8.64
C SER A 100 -18.85 -2.11 7.37
N LEU A 101 -18.46 -3.20 6.68
CA LEU A 101 -19.20 -3.68 5.50
C LEU A 101 -20.38 -4.55 5.95
N SER A 102 -21.57 -4.29 5.40
CA SER A 102 -22.72 -5.19 5.53
C SER A 102 -22.34 -6.53 4.90
N GLY A 103 -22.05 -7.55 5.71
CA GLY A 103 -21.57 -8.87 5.25
C GLY A 103 -22.53 -9.66 4.33
N SER A 104 -23.56 -9.01 3.77
CA SER A 104 -24.47 -9.56 2.76
C SER A 104 -23.80 -9.79 1.39
N THR A 105 -22.70 -9.09 1.12
CA THR A 105 -22.04 -9.06 -0.20
C THR A 105 -20.68 -9.75 -0.21
N ILE A 106 -20.20 -10.27 0.92
CA ILE A 106 -18.89 -10.95 1.02
C ILE A 106 -19.03 -12.46 0.83
N TRP A 107 -17.92 -13.11 0.46
CA TRP A 107 -17.78 -14.56 0.45
C TRP A 107 -16.64 -14.98 1.35
N LEU A 108 -16.87 -15.94 2.25
CA LEU A 108 -15.85 -16.48 3.15
C LEU A 108 -15.97 -18.00 3.23
N GLU A 109 -14.92 -18.71 2.83
CA GLU A 109 -14.85 -20.17 2.95
C GLU A 109 -13.43 -20.62 3.30
N GLY A 110 -13.29 -21.30 4.44
CA GLY A 110 -11.99 -21.83 4.89
C GLY A 110 -11.01 -20.80 5.43
N VAL A 111 -11.40 -19.53 5.59
CA VAL A 111 -10.54 -18.44 6.09
C VAL A 111 -10.85 -18.15 7.56
N GLN A 112 -9.80 -18.13 8.40
CA GLN A 112 -9.92 -17.77 9.81
C GLN A 112 -9.82 -16.26 10.01
N LEU A 113 -10.82 -15.68 10.67
CA LEU A 113 -10.88 -14.27 11.04
C LEU A 113 -10.52 -14.06 12.53
N PRO A 114 -9.99 -12.88 12.92
CA PRO A 114 -9.75 -11.70 12.10
C PRO A 114 -8.42 -11.75 11.34
N LEU A 115 -8.43 -11.39 10.06
CA LEU A 115 -7.21 -11.08 9.31
C LEU A 115 -6.74 -9.67 9.66
N ARG A 116 -5.45 -9.49 9.92
CA ARG A 116 -4.87 -8.20 10.32
C ARG A 116 -3.55 -7.98 9.61
N ASN A 117 -3.26 -6.72 9.29
CA ASN A 117 -1.97 -6.27 8.74
C ASN A 117 -1.54 -6.99 7.46
N LEU A 118 -2.50 -7.34 6.60
CA LEU A 118 -2.18 -7.92 5.30
C LEU A 118 -1.96 -6.81 4.26
N PRO A 119 -0.86 -6.86 3.50
CA PRO A 119 -0.62 -5.93 2.41
C PRO A 119 -1.64 -6.14 1.29
N VAL A 120 -2.07 -5.04 0.67
CA VAL A 120 -3.06 -5.05 -0.43
C VAL A 120 -2.35 -4.66 -1.73
N ALA A 121 -2.29 -5.60 -2.67
CA ALA A 121 -1.78 -5.39 -4.02
C ALA A 121 -2.84 -4.69 -4.86
N ILE A 122 -2.67 -3.39 -5.09
CA ILE A 122 -3.59 -2.56 -5.88
C ILE A 122 -3.04 -2.44 -7.31
N PRO A 123 -3.76 -2.97 -8.32
CA PRO A 123 -3.32 -2.85 -9.71
C PRO A 123 -3.39 -1.39 -10.17
N ILE A 124 -2.33 -0.90 -10.80
CA ILE A 124 -2.26 0.45 -11.38
C ILE A 124 -2.73 0.43 -12.84
N ASP A 125 -2.34 -0.60 -13.58
CA ASP A 125 -2.79 -0.88 -14.95
C ASP A 125 -3.89 -1.94 -14.91
N GLU A 126 -5.04 -1.65 -15.52
CA GLU A 126 -6.22 -2.52 -15.49
C GLU A 126 -6.36 -3.37 -16.77
N THR A 127 -5.45 -3.20 -17.74
CA THR A 127 -5.52 -3.90 -19.03
C THR A 127 -5.16 -5.39 -18.93
N ASP A 128 -4.18 -5.73 -18.09
CA ASP A 128 -3.81 -7.10 -17.74
C ASP A 128 -3.67 -7.23 -16.21
N LEU A 129 -4.74 -7.71 -15.57
CA LEU A 129 -4.82 -7.85 -14.12
C LEU A 129 -3.74 -8.77 -13.55
N VAL A 130 -3.36 -9.85 -14.24
CA VAL A 130 -2.37 -10.82 -13.73
C VAL A 130 -1.01 -10.15 -13.61
N SER A 131 -0.58 -9.46 -14.67
CA SER A 131 0.68 -8.72 -14.67
C SER A 131 0.65 -7.55 -13.70
N ALA A 132 -0.48 -6.85 -13.60
CA ALA A 132 -0.64 -5.71 -12.70
C ALA A 132 -0.56 -6.11 -11.22
N TRP A 133 -1.21 -7.21 -10.81
CA TRP A 133 -1.08 -7.75 -9.46
C TRP A 133 0.35 -8.21 -9.17
N GLN A 134 1.00 -8.89 -10.13
CA GLN A 134 2.40 -9.29 -9.97
C GLN A 134 3.30 -8.05 -9.74
N GLN A 135 3.12 -6.99 -10.53
CA GLN A 135 3.87 -5.75 -10.37
C GLN A 135 3.60 -5.09 -9.01
N ALA A 136 2.34 -5.03 -8.57
CA ALA A 136 1.97 -4.47 -7.28
C ALA A 136 2.62 -5.25 -6.12
N LEU A 137 2.68 -6.58 -6.19
CA LEU A 137 3.36 -7.40 -5.19
C LEU A 137 4.88 -7.16 -5.18
N ILE A 138 5.51 -7.03 -6.35
CA ILE A 138 6.94 -6.69 -6.45
C ILE A 138 7.22 -5.32 -5.82
N GLN A 139 6.35 -4.33 -6.04
CA GLN A 139 6.51 -3.00 -5.43
C GLN A 139 6.39 -3.02 -3.90
N LEU A 140 5.67 -4.00 -3.37
CA LEU A 140 5.51 -4.24 -1.94
C LEU A 140 6.60 -5.17 -1.36
N ASP A 141 7.54 -5.62 -2.19
CA ASP A 141 8.60 -6.58 -1.82
C ASP A 141 8.03 -7.92 -1.30
N LEU A 142 6.98 -8.43 -1.97
CA LEU A 142 6.31 -9.69 -1.61
C LEU A 142 6.55 -10.77 -2.67
N ASP A 143 6.80 -12.00 -2.23
CA ASP A 143 6.82 -13.18 -3.08
C ASP A 143 5.40 -13.76 -3.24
N PRO A 144 4.82 -13.74 -4.46
CA PRO A 144 3.47 -14.24 -4.69
C PRO A 144 3.28 -15.72 -4.38
N LYS A 145 4.36 -16.52 -4.22
CA LYS A 145 4.27 -17.96 -3.93
C LYS A 145 4.33 -18.31 -2.44
N THR A 146 4.74 -17.38 -1.59
CA THR A 146 5.04 -17.68 -0.18
C THR A 146 4.43 -16.70 0.80
N ASP A 147 4.28 -15.43 0.44
CA ASP A 147 3.76 -14.41 1.35
C ASP A 147 2.22 -14.34 1.35
N ALA A 148 1.66 -13.85 2.45
CA ALA A 148 0.22 -13.57 2.56
C ALA A 148 -0.10 -12.14 2.10
N TYR A 149 -1.06 -11.99 1.20
CA TYR A 149 -1.47 -10.71 0.63
C TYR A 149 -2.95 -10.71 0.25
N VAL A 150 -3.47 -9.52 -0.07
CA VAL A 150 -4.81 -9.32 -0.62
C VAL A 150 -4.69 -8.74 -2.03
N LEU A 151 -5.42 -9.30 -3.00
CA LEU A 151 -5.53 -8.73 -4.34
C LEU A 151 -6.71 -7.77 -4.39
N ALA A 152 -6.48 -6.50 -4.72
CA ALA A 152 -7.57 -5.55 -4.96
C ALA A 152 -8.07 -5.64 -6.40
N LEU A 153 -9.39 -5.60 -6.56
CA LEU A 153 -10.01 -5.39 -7.86
C LEU A 153 -10.02 -3.90 -8.21
N PRO A 154 -9.81 -3.54 -9.48
CA PRO A 154 -9.91 -2.15 -9.88
C PRO A 154 -11.28 -1.53 -9.61
N ALA A 155 -11.30 -0.31 -9.07
CA ALA A 155 -12.53 0.40 -8.70
C ALA A 155 -13.38 0.80 -9.93
N SER A 156 -12.77 0.87 -11.11
CA SER A 156 -13.42 1.18 -12.39
C SER A 156 -14.27 0.03 -12.95
N LEU A 157 -14.09 -1.20 -12.44
CA LEU A 157 -14.72 -2.39 -13.02
C LEU A 157 -16.25 -2.23 -13.06
N PRO A 158 -16.89 -2.37 -14.23
CA PRO A 158 -18.32 -2.19 -14.34
C PRO A 158 -19.04 -3.36 -13.69
N VAL A 159 -20.11 -3.09 -12.93
CA VAL A 159 -20.92 -4.11 -12.25
C VAL A 159 -21.77 -4.90 -13.27
N ARG A 160 -21.12 -5.78 -14.01
CA ARG A 160 -21.69 -6.60 -15.10
C ARG A 160 -21.11 -8.00 -15.06
N TYR A 161 -21.92 -8.98 -15.44
CA TYR A 161 -21.50 -10.39 -15.48
C TYR A 161 -20.23 -10.64 -16.29
N ALA A 162 -20.07 -9.96 -17.44
CA ALA A 162 -18.88 -10.08 -18.27
C ALA A 162 -17.59 -9.63 -17.53
N ALA A 163 -17.66 -8.57 -16.72
CA ALA A 163 -16.53 -8.12 -15.92
C ALA A 163 -16.17 -9.13 -14.82
N VAL A 164 -17.19 -9.72 -14.18
CA VAL A 164 -16.99 -10.79 -13.19
C VAL A 164 -16.27 -11.98 -13.81
N LEU A 165 -16.66 -12.42 -15.02
CA LEU A 165 -15.96 -13.50 -15.73
C LEU A 165 -14.51 -13.16 -16.07
N THR A 166 -14.24 -11.93 -16.52
CA THR A 166 -12.86 -11.47 -16.77
C THR A 166 -12.00 -11.56 -15.51
N VAL A 167 -12.53 -11.09 -14.37
CA VAL A 167 -11.84 -11.15 -13.07
C VAL A 167 -11.61 -12.60 -12.63
N ILE A 168 -12.60 -13.47 -12.81
CA ILE A 168 -12.50 -14.90 -12.49
C ILE A 168 -11.35 -15.54 -13.26
N ASN A 169 -11.31 -15.35 -14.58
CA ASN A 169 -10.25 -15.93 -15.41
C ASN A 169 -8.88 -15.41 -14.98
N ALA A 170 -8.75 -14.10 -14.74
CA ALA A 170 -7.49 -13.52 -14.27
C ALA A 170 -7.05 -14.08 -12.91
N LEU A 171 -7.98 -14.28 -11.96
CA LEU A 171 -7.65 -14.84 -10.64
C LEU A 171 -7.22 -16.32 -10.75
N VAL A 172 -7.90 -17.10 -11.58
CA VAL A 172 -7.55 -18.51 -11.84
C VAL A 172 -6.17 -18.62 -12.48
N ASP A 173 -5.90 -17.80 -13.50
CA ASP A 173 -4.61 -17.73 -14.18
C ASP A 173 -3.49 -17.29 -13.21
N PHE A 174 -3.77 -16.29 -12.36
CA PHE A 174 -2.83 -15.80 -11.36
C PHE A 174 -2.48 -16.91 -10.34
N VAL A 175 -3.47 -17.59 -9.77
CA VAL A 175 -3.26 -18.69 -8.82
C VAL A 175 -2.52 -19.86 -9.46
N ALA A 176 -2.82 -20.19 -10.72
CA ALA A 176 -2.11 -21.25 -11.44
C ALA A 176 -0.63 -20.90 -11.68
N ARG A 177 -0.34 -19.62 -11.97
CA ARG A 177 1.03 -19.13 -12.20
C ARG A 177 1.82 -19.00 -10.90
N PHE A 178 1.15 -18.63 -9.81
CA PHE A 178 1.74 -18.39 -8.49
C PHE A 178 1.00 -19.21 -7.42
N PRO A 179 1.23 -20.54 -7.35
CA PRO A 179 0.66 -21.35 -6.29
C PRO A 179 1.20 -20.90 -4.94
N ASN A 180 0.30 -20.63 -4.00
CA ASN A 180 0.59 -20.06 -2.68
C ASN A 180 -0.13 -20.90 -1.59
N PRO A 181 0.52 -21.23 -0.46
CA PRO A 181 -0.09 -21.97 0.64
C PRO A 181 -1.13 -21.17 1.44
N HIS A 182 -1.14 -19.84 1.33
CA HIS A 182 -2.09 -18.96 2.01
C HIS A 182 -3.45 -18.90 1.28
N PRO A 183 -4.54 -18.55 1.99
CA PRO A 183 -5.83 -18.29 1.36
C PRO A 183 -5.74 -17.27 0.23
N LEU A 184 -6.57 -17.43 -0.81
CA LEU A 184 -6.80 -16.36 -1.77
C LEU A 184 -7.71 -15.31 -1.12
N LEU A 185 -7.18 -14.10 -0.97
CA LEU A 185 -7.89 -12.96 -0.40
C LEU A 185 -8.06 -11.91 -1.49
N VAL A 186 -9.30 -11.54 -1.75
CA VAL A 186 -9.66 -10.54 -2.76
C VAL A 186 -10.48 -9.44 -2.10
N VAL A 187 -10.19 -8.18 -2.43
CA VAL A 187 -11.00 -7.04 -2.00
C VAL A 187 -11.56 -6.31 -3.22
N ALA A 188 -12.85 -6.01 -3.20
CA ALA A 188 -13.56 -5.30 -4.25
C ALA A 188 -14.26 -4.05 -3.66
N GLY A 189 -14.12 -2.91 -4.33
CA GLY A 189 -14.86 -1.70 -3.95
C GLY A 189 -16.35 -1.77 -4.34
N GLN A 190 -16.71 -2.64 -5.30
CA GLN A 190 -18.06 -2.81 -5.82
C GLN A 190 -18.76 -4.03 -5.20
N ASP A 191 -20.07 -4.13 -5.40
CA ASP A 191 -20.89 -5.28 -4.98
C ASP A 191 -20.65 -6.51 -5.88
N PHE A 192 -19.47 -7.11 -5.74
CA PHE A 192 -19.08 -8.33 -6.46
C PHE A 192 -18.89 -9.54 -5.55
N GLY A 193 -18.67 -9.36 -4.24
CA GLY A 193 -18.03 -10.38 -3.42
C GLY A 193 -18.73 -11.73 -3.45
N LYS A 194 -20.06 -11.74 -3.31
CA LYS A 194 -20.86 -12.99 -3.34
C LYS A 194 -20.88 -13.64 -4.72
N ALA A 195 -21.12 -12.87 -5.78
CA ALA A 195 -21.18 -13.41 -7.14
C ALA A 195 -19.81 -13.95 -7.58
N LEU A 196 -18.74 -13.20 -7.28
CA LEU A 196 -17.37 -13.60 -7.58
C LEU A 196 -16.97 -14.85 -6.79
N GLY A 197 -17.24 -14.88 -5.48
CA GLY A 197 -16.96 -16.03 -4.63
C GLY A 197 -17.69 -17.29 -5.08
N MET A 198 -19.00 -17.19 -5.40
CA MET A 198 -19.81 -18.31 -5.89
C MET A 198 -19.28 -18.91 -7.20
N LEU A 199 -18.74 -18.07 -8.09
CA LEU A 199 -18.27 -18.51 -9.42
C LEU A 199 -16.79 -18.92 -9.42
N LEU A 200 -15.97 -18.41 -8.50
CA LEU A 200 -14.59 -18.85 -8.28
C LEU A 200 -14.52 -20.22 -7.59
N ARG A 201 -15.42 -20.46 -6.62
CA ARG A 201 -15.32 -21.64 -5.76
C ARG A 201 -15.27 -22.98 -6.51
N PRO A 202 -16.11 -23.23 -7.55
CA PRO A 202 -16.04 -24.46 -8.33
C PRO A 202 -14.70 -24.66 -9.05
N GLN A 203 -13.97 -23.58 -9.33
CA GLN A 203 -12.68 -23.59 -10.03
C GLN A 203 -11.50 -23.75 -9.05
N LEU A 204 -11.68 -23.35 -7.79
CA LEU A 204 -10.66 -23.36 -6.74
C LEU A 204 -11.12 -24.16 -5.51
N GLN A 205 -11.52 -25.42 -5.71
CA GLN A 205 -12.20 -26.25 -4.69
C GLN A 205 -11.38 -26.55 -3.42
N GLN A 206 -10.06 -26.43 -3.49
CA GLN A 206 -9.18 -26.75 -2.34
C GLN A 206 -8.54 -25.51 -1.72
N LEU A 207 -8.66 -24.34 -2.35
CA LEU A 207 -8.05 -23.11 -1.87
C LEU A 207 -9.04 -22.37 -0.96
N PRO A 208 -8.69 -22.06 0.30
CA PRO A 208 -9.47 -21.15 1.11
C PRO A 208 -9.62 -19.79 0.42
N LEU A 209 -10.82 -19.23 0.45
CA LEU A 209 -11.18 -18.04 -0.31
C LEU A 209 -11.93 -17.04 0.56
N ALA A 210 -11.47 -15.79 0.54
CA ALA A 210 -12.23 -14.64 0.99
C ALA A 210 -12.36 -13.63 -0.15
N VAL A 211 -13.58 -13.16 -0.41
CA VAL A 211 -13.85 -12.02 -1.27
C VAL A 211 -14.64 -11.00 -0.46
N ILE A 212 -14.03 -9.84 -0.24
CA ILE A 212 -14.53 -8.77 0.65
C ILE A 212 -14.92 -7.56 -0.18
#